data_AF-A0A855MMN2-F1
#
_entry.id   AF-A0A855MMN2-F1
#
_cell.length_a   1.000
_cell.length_b   1.000
_cell.length_c   1.000
_cell.angle_alpha   90.00
_cell.angle_beta   90.00
_cell.angle_gamma   90.00
#
_symmetry.space_group_name_H-M   'P 1'
#
loop_
_entity.id
_entity.type
_entity.pdbx_description
1 polymer ?
#
loop_
_entity_poly.entity_id
_entity_poly.type
_entity_poly.pdbx_seq_one_letter_code
_entity_poly.pdbx_strand_id
1 'polypeptide(L)'
;MKVLSTSSVTHGFSHVVLPQQNSIVQSQWSVIRLQLTTLLLSVALLFCFITSAYAASVSSFKMSSQTFADRMNANLTKLNIPLALTVKLEKGSSVDDFQHIFNEHVGLIGSVESKGQQLNGLVILNAASESPEATRLNLQIVTAAFSALLGENNLESPELTEMMFGLLQDSQASGKSVRQIGKVRFTATTNEDTDIIFTAEPVL
;
A
#
# COMPACT_ATOMS: atom_id res chain seq x y z
N MET A 1 -61.22 33.28 -41.01
CA MET A 1 -61.30 32.29 -42.11
C MET A 1 -59.94 31.61 -42.22
N LYS A 2 -59.92 30.28 -42.46
CA LYS A 2 -58.74 29.38 -42.65
C LYS A 2 -57.68 30.02 -43.57
N VAL A 3 -56.38 29.69 -43.52
CA VAL A 3 -55.79 28.44 -44.04
C VAL A 3 -54.30 28.29 -43.58
N LEU A 4 -53.92 27.06 -43.26
CA LEU A 4 -52.55 26.56 -43.09
C LEU A 4 -51.79 26.54 -44.42
N SER A 5 -50.49 26.85 -44.44
CA SER A 5 -49.61 26.25 -45.43
C SER A 5 -48.22 25.97 -44.85
N THR A 6 -47.85 24.70 -44.95
CA THR A 6 -46.57 24.09 -44.61
C THR A 6 -45.53 24.37 -45.70
N SER A 7 -44.29 24.65 -45.31
CA SER A 7 -43.12 24.37 -46.16
C SER A 7 -41.92 24.02 -45.28
N SER A 8 -41.55 22.74 -45.31
CA SER A 8 -40.31 22.19 -44.79
C SER A 8 -39.20 22.34 -45.82
N VAL A 9 -38.07 22.94 -45.46
CA VAL A 9 -36.76 22.65 -46.08
C VAL A 9 -35.70 22.69 -44.98
N THR A 10 -35.01 21.57 -44.85
CA THR A 10 -33.83 21.31 -44.02
C THR A 10 -32.59 22.00 -44.55
N HIS A 11 -31.83 22.66 -43.66
CA HIS A 11 -30.38 22.52 -43.45
C HIS A 11 -29.82 23.82 -42.83
N GLY A 12 -29.23 23.70 -41.65
CA GLY A 12 -28.53 24.79 -40.98
C GLY A 12 -27.93 24.29 -39.67
N PHE A 13 -26.73 23.74 -39.77
CA PHE A 13 -25.91 23.29 -38.65
C PHE A 13 -25.89 24.33 -37.52
N SER A 14 -26.53 23.99 -36.40
CA SER A 14 -26.38 24.74 -35.15
C SER A 14 -25.54 23.88 -34.21
N HIS A 15 -24.41 24.47 -33.82
CA HIS A 15 -23.39 23.91 -32.96
C HIS A 15 -23.99 23.21 -31.73
N VAL A 16 -23.89 21.88 -31.71
CA VAL A 16 -23.95 21.12 -30.47
C VAL A 16 -22.67 21.46 -29.72
N VAL A 17 -22.80 22.29 -28.69
CA VAL A 17 -21.79 22.41 -27.64
C VAL A 17 -21.77 21.05 -26.92
N LEU A 18 -20.78 20.23 -27.28
CA LEU A 18 -20.42 19.04 -26.53
C LEU A 18 -19.96 19.46 -25.13
N PRO A 19 -20.41 18.80 -24.05
CA PRO A 19 -19.77 18.97 -22.76
C PRO A 19 -18.37 18.35 -22.85
N GLN A 20 -17.35 19.21 -22.85
CA GLN A 20 -15.96 18.81 -22.71
C GLN A 20 -15.74 18.33 -21.27
N GLN A 21 -15.99 17.05 -21.02
CA GLN A 21 -15.67 16.38 -19.78
C GLN A 21 -15.01 15.03 -20.08
N ASN A 22 -13.92 14.76 -19.36
CA ASN A 22 -13.22 13.46 -19.20
C ASN A 22 -11.94 13.20 -20.02
N SER A 23 -11.02 14.16 -20.10
CA SER A 23 -9.60 13.84 -20.44
C SER A 23 -8.60 14.10 -19.32
N ILE A 24 -8.97 14.82 -18.25
CA ILE A 24 -8.05 15.18 -17.16
C ILE A 24 -7.92 14.02 -16.14
N VAL A 25 -8.99 13.29 -15.88
CA VAL A 25 -8.97 12.19 -14.89
C VAL A 25 -8.15 10.99 -15.37
N GLN A 26 -8.13 10.70 -16.68
CA GLN A 26 -7.41 9.53 -17.21
C GLN A 26 -5.88 9.73 -17.26
N SER A 27 -5.42 10.98 -17.34
CA SER A 27 -4.00 11.34 -17.34
C SER A 27 -3.34 11.07 -15.99
N GLN A 28 -3.99 11.45 -14.88
CA GLN A 28 -3.43 11.29 -13.54
C GLN A 28 -3.29 9.81 -13.15
N TRP A 29 -4.22 8.95 -13.56
CA TRP A 29 -4.14 7.50 -13.31
C TRP A 29 -2.95 6.83 -14.01
N SER A 30 -2.52 7.36 -15.17
CA SER A 30 -1.37 6.83 -15.90
C SER A 30 -0.04 7.22 -15.24
N VAL A 31 0.03 8.43 -14.67
CA VAL A 31 1.24 8.93 -13.99
C VAL A 31 1.42 8.24 -12.63
N ILE A 32 0.33 8.07 -11.85
CA ILE A 32 0.37 7.40 -10.54
C ILE A 32 0.72 5.92 -10.69
N ARG A 33 0.16 5.23 -11.71
CA ARG A 33 0.56 3.85 -12.02
C ARG A 33 2.03 3.75 -12.38
N LEU A 34 2.56 4.74 -13.11
CA LEU A 34 3.97 4.76 -13.49
C LEU A 34 4.87 4.88 -12.25
N GLN A 35 4.54 5.78 -11.32
CA GLN A 35 5.28 5.96 -10.06
C GLN A 35 5.27 4.69 -9.19
N LEU A 36 4.12 4.04 -9.03
CA LEU A 36 4.04 2.78 -8.29
C LEU A 36 4.84 1.67 -8.97
N THR A 37 4.83 1.58 -10.31
CA THR A 37 5.66 0.61 -11.04
C THR A 37 7.16 0.90 -10.93
N THR A 38 7.57 2.16 -10.94
CA THR A 38 8.98 2.55 -10.76
C THR A 38 9.46 2.30 -9.33
N LEU A 39 8.58 2.50 -8.34
CA LEU A 39 8.85 2.18 -6.94
C LEU A 39 8.98 0.67 -6.74
N LEU A 40 8.05 -0.11 -7.29
CA LEU A 40 8.11 -1.58 -7.30
C LEU A 40 9.38 -2.10 -7.99
N LEU A 41 9.80 -1.46 -9.09
CA LEU A 41 11.04 -1.81 -9.80
C LEU A 41 12.29 -1.51 -8.96
N SER A 42 12.32 -0.35 -8.29
CA SER A 42 13.41 0.04 -7.39
C SER A 42 13.54 -0.91 -6.19
N VAL A 43 12.40 -1.39 -5.67
CA VAL A 43 12.33 -2.38 -4.61
C VAL A 43 12.77 -3.77 -5.09
N ALA A 44 12.34 -4.21 -6.27
CA ALA A 44 12.80 -5.45 -6.89
C ALA A 44 14.34 -5.46 -7.06
N LEU A 45 14.92 -4.32 -7.46
CA LEU A 45 16.37 -4.15 -7.53
C LEU A 45 17.02 -4.23 -6.14
N LEU A 46 16.40 -3.66 -5.10
CA LEU A 46 16.91 -3.78 -3.72
C LEU A 46 16.89 -5.23 -3.21
N PHE A 47 15.85 -6.01 -3.55
CA PHE A 47 15.72 -7.43 -3.19
C PHE A 47 16.81 -8.30 -3.85
N CYS A 48 17.23 -7.98 -5.07
CA CYS A 48 18.35 -8.66 -5.74
C CYS A 48 19.68 -8.54 -4.97
N PHE A 49 19.85 -7.53 -4.11
CA PHE A 49 21.09 -7.31 -3.35
C PHE A 49 21.06 -7.88 -1.92
N ILE A 50 19.92 -8.38 -1.42
CA ILE A 50 19.80 -8.93 -0.05
C ILE A 50 19.98 -10.47 -0.04
N THR A 51 19.93 -11.13 -1.19
CA THR A 51 20.06 -12.60 -1.28
C THR A 51 21.52 -13.06 -1.41
N SER A 52 22.30 -12.95 -0.34
CA SER A 52 23.47 -13.83 -0.13
C SER A 52 23.94 -13.80 1.32
N ALA A 53 23.19 -14.43 2.23
CA ALA A 53 23.75 -14.90 3.50
C ALA A 53 22.86 -15.98 4.14
N TYR A 54 23.17 -17.23 3.80
CA TYR A 54 23.27 -18.39 4.69
C TYR A 54 22.08 -18.81 5.58
N ALA A 55 21.76 -20.10 5.48
CA ALA A 55 20.85 -20.87 6.30
C ALA A 55 21.32 -20.99 7.77
N ALA A 56 21.17 -19.91 8.53
CA ALA A 56 21.04 -19.93 9.98
C ALA A 56 19.63 -19.42 10.30
N SER A 57 18.83 -20.22 11.03
CA SER A 57 17.46 -19.93 11.49
C SER A 57 16.91 -18.57 11.04
N VAL A 58 16.24 -18.53 9.88
CA VAL A 58 15.63 -17.29 9.37
C VAL A 58 14.68 -16.79 10.44
N SER A 59 14.94 -15.62 11.02
CA SER A 59 14.07 -15.02 12.02
C SER A 59 12.68 -14.86 11.42
N SER A 60 11.65 -15.23 12.19
CA SER A 60 10.27 -15.18 11.74
C SER A 60 9.40 -14.47 12.77
N PHE A 61 8.24 -14.00 12.33
CA PHE A 61 7.21 -13.48 13.22
C PHE A 61 6.46 -14.59 13.98
N LYS A 62 6.83 -15.86 13.78
CA LYS A 62 6.11 -17.04 14.30
C LYS A 62 4.61 -17.01 13.95
N MET A 63 4.29 -16.49 12.77
CA MET A 63 2.94 -16.29 12.26
C MET A 63 2.87 -16.74 10.81
N SER A 64 1.77 -17.37 10.38
CA SER A 64 1.55 -17.67 8.97
C SER A 64 1.10 -16.42 8.20
N SER A 65 1.29 -16.40 6.88
CA SER A 65 0.78 -15.32 6.02
C SER A 65 -0.75 -15.20 6.07
N GLN A 66 -1.47 -16.33 6.20
CA GLN A 66 -2.93 -16.31 6.34
C GLN A 66 -3.37 -15.71 7.68
N THR A 67 -2.72 -16.09 8.79
CA THR A 67 -3.01 -15.51 10.11
C THR A 67 -2.76 -13.99 10.10
N PHE A 68 -1.70 -13.54 9.43
CA PHE A 68 -1.46 -12.11 9.22
C PHE A 68 -2.61 -11.46 8.44
N ALA A 69 -3.06 -12.07 7.34
CA ALA A 69 -4.16 -11.55 6.53
C ALA A 69 -5.47 -11.46 7.31
N ASP A 70 -5.81 -12.49 8.10
CA ASP A 70 -7.02 -12.51 8.93
C ASP A 70 -7.00 -11.35 9.94
N ARG A 71 -5.86 -11.14 10.61
CA ARG A 71 -5.67 -10.03 11.56
C ARG A 71 -5.70 -8.67 10.89
N MET A 72 -5.07 -8.54 9.73
CA MET A 72 -5.09 -7.31 8.94
C MET A 72 -6.52 -6.96 8.53
N ASN A 73 -7.29 -7.94 8.03
CA ASN A 73 -8.67 -7.75 7.63
C ASN A 73 -9.58 -7.40 8.81
N ALA A 74 -9.34 -7.99 9.99
CA ALA A 74 -10.03 -7.60 11.22
C ALA A 74 -9.74 -6.14 11.60
N ASN A 75 -8.48 -5.69 11.49
CA ASN A 75 -8.10 -4.29 11.76
C ASN A 75 -8.74 -3.32 10.75
N LEU A 76 -8.72 -3.64 9.45
CA LEU A 76 -9.36 -2.83 8.41
C LEU A 76 -10.88 -2.70 8.66
N THR A 77 -11.53 -3.81 9.05
CA THR A 77 -12.95 -3.83 9.40
C THR A 77 -13.22 -2.92 10.61
N LYS A 78 -12.40 -3.00 11.67
CA LYS A 78 -12.52 -2.13 12.85
C LYS A 78 -12.37 -0.64 12.50
N LEU A 79 -11.57 -0.31 11.48
CA LEU A 79 -11.37 1.05 10.98
C LEU A 79 -12.45 1.50 9.98
N ASN A 80 -13.43 0.66 9.65
CA ASN A 80 -14.41 0.89 8.59
C ASN A 80 -13.77 1.15 7.21
N ILE A 81 -12.62 0.51 6.92
CA ILE A 81 -11.96 0.60 5.63
C ILE A 81 -12.44 -0.59 4.78
N PRO A 82 -13.14 -0.37 3.65
CA PRO A 82 -13.77 -1.43 2.85
C PRO A 82 -12.76 -2.10 1.89
N LEU A 83 -11.58 -2.46 2.40
CA LEU A 83 -10.52 -3.15 1.68
C LEU A 83 -10.20 -4.46 2.39
N ALA A 84 -9.66 -5.43 1.65
CA ALA A 84 -9.30 -6.72 2.22
C ALA A 84 -8.01 -7.26 1.59
N LEU A 85 -7.07 -7.63 2.46
CA LEU A 85 -5.88 -8.36 2.07
C LEU A 85 -6.27 -9.79 1.68
N THR A 86 -5.94 -10.15 0.44
CA THR A 86 -5.99 -11.52 -0.04
C THR A 86 -4.57 -12.01 -0.28
N VAL A 87 -4.17 -13.07 0.43
CA VAL A 87 -2.85 -13.69 0.26
C VAL A 87 -2.93 -14.73 -0.84
N LYS A 88 -2.12 -14.55 -1.88
CA LYS A 88 -1.81 -15.57 -2.88
C LYS A 88 -0.31 -15.77 -2.85
N LEU A 89 0.14 -16.91 -2.30
CA LEU A 89 1.56 -17.20 -2.19
C LEU A 89 2.12 -17.60 -3.55
N GLU A 90 3.17 -16.91 -3.96
CA GLU A 90 3.99 -17.22 -5.11
C GLU A 90 5.27 -17.91 -4.63
N LYS A 91 5.62 -19.03 -5.29
CA LYS A 91 6.80 -19.81 -4.91
C LYS A 91 8.06 -19.19 -5.50
N GLY A 92 8.98 -18.80 -4.63
CA GLY A 92 10.31 -18.34 -5.03
C GLY A 92 11.36 -19.44 -4.89
N SER A 93 12.57 -19.17 -5.40
CA SER A 93 13.70 -20.12 -5.30
C SER A 93 14.27 -20.22 -3.88
N SER A 94 14.13 -19.18 -3.08
CA SER A 94 14.75 -19.05 -1.75
C SER A 94 13.77 -18.61 -0.66
N VAL A 95 12.75 -17.83 -1.02
CA VAL A 95 11.71 -17.28 -0.15
C VAL A 95 10.42 -17.26 -0.97
N ASP A 96 9.31 -17.70 -0.38
CA ASP A 96 7.98 -17.54 -0.98
C ASP A 96 7.48 -16.13 -0.64
N ASP A 97 6.69 -15.52 -1.51
CA ASP A 97 6.14 -14.19 -1.23
C ASP A 97 4.66 -14.09 -1.59
N PHE A 98 4.03 -13.00 -1.16
CA PHE A 98 2.75 -12.58 -1.66
C PHE A 98 2.76 -11.07 -1.84
N GLN A 99 2.01 -10.61 -2.84
CA GLN A 99 1.88 -9.21 -3.16
C GLN A 99 0.40 -8.82 -3.16
N HIS A 100 0.10 -7.64 -2.65
CA HIS A 100 -1.26 -7.11 -2.63
C HIS A 100 -1.25 -5.60 -2.82
N ILE A 101 -2.14 -5.10 -3.66
CA ILE A 101 -2.35 -3.67 -3.87
C ILE A 101 -3.71 -3.34 -3.26
N PHE A 102 -3.71 -2.51 -2.21
CA PHE A 102 -4.93 -2.08 -1.54
C PHE A 102 -5.65 -0.99 -2.34
N ASN A 103 -4.88 -0.04 -2.86
CA ASN A 103 -5.33 1.05 -3.73
C ASN A 103 -4.15 1.56 -4.57
N GLU A 104 -4.35 2.62 -5.34
CA GLU A 104 -3.33 3.21 -6.21
C GLU A 104 -2.10 3.78 -5.48
N HIS A 105 -2.19 3.98 -4.16
CA HIS A 105 -1.13 4.54 -3.34
C HIS A 105 -0.47 3.51 -2.40
N VAL A 106 -1.16 2.42 -2.04
CA VAL A 106 -0.69 1.48 -1.03
C VAL A 106 -0.56 0.06 -1.58
N GLY A 107 0.69 -0.42 -1.60
CA GLY A 107 1.04 -1.80 -1.93
C GLY A 107 1.72 -2.49 -0.75
N LEU A 108 1.56 -3.80 -0.64
CA LEU A 108 2.15 -4.64 0.40
C LEU A 108 2.78 -5.88 -0.23
N ILE A 109 4.00 -6.19 0.21
CA ILE A 109 4.73 -7.42 -0.12
C ILE A 109 5.05 -8.10 1.20
N GLY A 110 4.68 -9.36 1.33
CA GLY A 110 5.05 -10.19 2.47
C GLY A 110 5.94 -11.34 2.06
N SER A 111 7.00 -11.56 2.82
CA SER A 111 7.96 -12.64 2.61
C SER A 111 7.69 -13.78 3.59
N VAL A 112 7.79 -15.01 3.09
CA VAL A 112 7.48 -16.24 3.80
C VAL A 112 8.64 -17.21 3.67
N GLU A 113 9.14 -17.66 4.81
CA GLU A 113 10.21 -18.65 4.87
C GLU A 113 9.71 -20.00 4.37
N SER A 114 10.35 -20.55 3.32
CA SER A 114 9.79 -21.68 2.57
C SER A 114 9.65 -22.98 3.37
N LYS A 115 10.49 -23.26 4.39
CA LYS A 115 10.42 -24.54 5.13
C LYS A 115 9.34 -24.53 6.22
N GLY A 116 9.26 -23.46 6.99
CA GLY A 116 8.31 -23.29 8.09
C GLY A 116 6.99 -22.63 7.66
N GLN A 117 6.93 -22.06 6.45
CA GLN A 117 5.78 -21.30 5.93
C GLN A 117 5.38 -20.16 6.89
N GLN A 118 6.39 -19.55 7.52
CA GLN A 118 6.21 -18.45 8.46
C GLN A 118 6.57 -17.12 7.81
N LEU A 119 5.75 -16.11 8.06
CA LEU A 119 6.02 -14.73 7.68
C LEU A 119 7.34 -14.29 8.32
N ASN A 120 8.26 -13.77 7.52
CA ASN A 120 9.59 -13.35 7.95
C ASN A 120 9.94 -11.91 7.54
N GLY A 121 9.08 -11.23 6.77
CA GLY A 121 9.25 -9.82 6.44
C GLY A 121 8.00 -9.21 5.85
N LEU A 122 7.83 -7.90 6.03
CA LEU A 122 6.86 -7.09 5.31
C LEU A 122 7.54 -5.86 4.72
N VAL A 123 7.11 -5.50 3.51
CA VAL A 123 7.39 -4.22 2.88
C VAL A 123 6.05 -3.60 2.48
N ILE A 124 5.80 -2.36 2.86
CA ILE A 124 4.61 -1.61 2.50
C ILE A 124 5.06 -0.33 1.82
N LEU A 125 4.57 -0.15 0.60
CA LEU A 125 4.79 1.04 -0.20
C LEU A 125 3.61 1.96 0.01
N ASN A 126 3.88 3.21 0.38
CA ASN A 126 2.86 4.24 0.54
C ASN A 126 3.29 5.46 -0.28
N ALA A 127 2.69 5.61 -1.46
CA ALA A 127 2.90 6.76 -2.31
C ALA A 127 2.16 7.99 -1.78
N ALA A 128 2.75 9.17 -1.96
CA ALA A 128 2.12 10.42 -1.58
C ALA A 128 0.77 10.62 -2.31
N SER A 129 -0.15 11.31 -1.65
CA SER A 129 -1.44 11.68 -2.23
C SER A 129 -1.72 13.16 -1.99
N GLU A 130 -2.27 13.84 -3.00
CA GLU A 130 -2.67 15.25 -2.88
C GLU A 130 -3.87 15.45 -1.95
N SER A 131 -4.65 14.40 -1.68
CA SER A 131 -5.77 14.45 -0.73
C SER A 131 -5.28 14.12 0.69
N PRO A 132 -5.51 15.03 1.66
CA PRO A 132 -5.25 14.74 3.08
C PRO A 132 -6.07 13.55 3.60
N GLU A 133 -7.29 13.38 3.12
CA GLU A 133 -8.17 12.25 3.49
C GLU A 133 -7.61 10.93 2.97
N ALA A 134 -7.15 10.89 1.72
CA ALA A 134 -6.50 9.72 1.14
C ALA A 134 -5.19 9.39 1.87
N THR A 135 -4.37 10.40 2.16
CA THR A 135 -3.14 10.25 2.95
C THR A 135 -3.43 9.65 4.32
N ARG A 136 -4.47 10.14 5.02
CA ARG A 136 -4.88 9.59 6.31
C ARG A 136 -5.31 8.13 6.18
N LEU A 137 -6.15 7.81 5.20
CA LEU A 137 -6.62 6.44 4.96
C LEU A 137 -5.46 5.49 4.63
N ASN A 138 -4.51 5.93 3.80
CA ASN A 138 -3.33 5.15 3.44
C ASN A 138 -2.48 4.84 4.68
N LEU A 139 -2.25 5.83 5.54
CA LEU A 139 -1.53 5.62 6.80
C LEU A 139 -2.30 4.67 7.74
N GLN A 140 -3.63 4.72 7.78
CA GLN A 140 -4.43 3.77 8.55
C GLN A 140 -4.27 2.33 8.05
N ILE A 141 -4.11 2.11 6.74
CA ILE A 141 -3.79 0.78 6.17
C ILE A 141 -2.42 0.31 6.66
N VAL A 142 -1.40 1.17 6.64
CA VAL A 142 -0.06 0.84 7.16
C VAL A 142 -0.12 0.49 8.64
N THR A 143 -0.79 1.32 9.45
CA THR A 143 -0.97 1.08 10.89
C THR A 143 -1.71 -0.23 11.16
N ALA A 144 -2.74 -0.56 10.37
CA ALA A 144 -3.45 -1.82 10.48
C ALA A 144 -2.54 -3.04 10.21
N ALA A 145 -1.62 -2.94 9.24
CA ALA A 145 -0.65 -3.99 8.94
C ALA A 145 0.36 -4.17 10.08
N PHE A 146 0.89 -3.08 10.62
CA PHE A 146 1.81 -3.15 11.77
C PHE A 146 1.12 -3.67 13.03
N SER A 147 -0.14 -3.26 13.27
CA SER A 147 -0.95 -3.85 14.34
C SER A 147 -1.17 -5.35 14.14
N ALA A 148 -1.40 -5.83 12.92
CA ALA A 148 -1.62 -7.24 12.63
C ALA A 148 -0.39 -8.10 12.96
N LEU A 149 0.82 -7.56 12.75
CA LEU A 149 2.07 -8.19 13.16
C LEU A 149 2.22 -8.31 14.67
N LEU A 150 1.88 -7.25 15.41
CA LEU A 150 2.09 -7.19 16.86
C LEU A 150 1.11 -8.09 17.64
N GLY A 151 0.00 -8.51 17.03
CA GLY A 151 -1.00 -9.39 17.64
C GLY A 151 -2.37 -8.73 17.85
N GLU A 152 -3.31 -9.48 18.42
CA GLU A 152 -4.69 -9.03 18.62
C GLU A 152 -4.78 -7.81 19.54
N ASN A 153 -5.66 -6.86 19.19
CA ASN A 153 -6.01 -5.65 19.95
C ASN A 153 -4.96 -4.53 20.05
N ASN A 154 -3.92 -4.52 19.20
CA ASN A 154 -2.90 -3.46 19.25
C ASN A 154 -3.28 -2.16 18.52
N LEU A 155 -4.38 -2.13 17.77
CA LEU A 155 -4.72 -0.97 16.95
C LEU A 155 -4.98 0.31 17.77
N GLU A 156 -5.44 0.15 19.01
CA GLU A 156 -5.66 1.24 19.97
C GLU A 156 -4.53 1.33 21.00
N SER A 157 -3.44 0.59 20.81
CA SER A 157 -2.30 0.63 21.71
C SER A 157 -1.60 1.99 21.62
N PRO A 158 -1.35 2.65 22.76
CA PRO A 158 -0.51 3.84 22.81
C PRO A 158 0.88 3.58 22.21
N GLU A 159 1.44 2.39 22.45
CA GLU A 159 2.76 1.99 21.95
C GLU A 159 2.80 1.96 20.41
N LEU A 160 1.75 1.43 19.77
CA LEU A 160 1.64 1.43 18.30
C LEU A 160 1.53 2.87 17.76
N THR A 161 0.74 3.70 18.43
CA THR A 161 0.50 5.10 18.02
C THR A 161 1.78 5.92 18.13
N GLU A 162 2.48 5.84 19.26
CA GLU A 162 3.76 6.53 19.49
C GLU A 162 4.83 6.04 18.52
N MET A 163 4.87 4.73 18.26
CA MET A 163 5.79 4.16 17.29
C MET A 163 5.52 4.68 15.88
N MET A 164 4.27 4.67 15.41
CA MET A 164 3.91 5.18 14.08
C MET A 164 4.22 6.67 13.95
N PHE A 165 3.87 7.47 14.96
CA PHE A 165 4.15 8.90 14.97
C PHE A 165 5.66 9.17 14.91
N GLY A 166 6.45 8.48 15.75
CA GLY A 166 7.89 8.61 15.77
C GLY A 166 8.57 8.12 14.48
N LEU A 167 8.05 7.07 13.84
CA LEU A 167 8.53 6.63 12.53
C LEU A 167 8.35 7.72 11.47
N LEU A 168 7.13 8.25 11.37
CA LEU A 168 6.78 9.24 10.35
C LEU A 168 7.53 10.56 10.55
N GLN A 169 7.56 11.07 11.78
CA GLN A 169 8.21 12.35 12.09
C GLN A 169 9.71 12.29 11.78
N ASP A 170 10.40 11.27 12.27
CA ASP A 170 11.84 11.16 12.11
C ASP A 170 12.22 10.83 10.65
N SER A 171 11.41 10.03 9.93
CA SER A 171 11.69 9.68 8.54
C SER A 171 11.50 10.87 7.61
N GLN A 172 10.50 11.73 7.87
CA GLN A 172 10.33 12.98 7.12
C GLN A 172 11.46 13.98 7.40
N ALA A 173 11.97 14.02 8.63
CA ALA A 173 13.04 14.94 8.99
C ALA A 173 14.43 14.51 8.48
N SER A 174 14.69 13.20 8.40
CA SER A 174 16.04 12.66 8.16
C SER A 174 16.14 11.66 6.99
N GLY A 175 15.04 11.39 6.30
CA GLY A 175 14.93 10.39 5.23
C GLY A 175 14.73 8.95 5.73
N LYS A 176 15.01 8.65 7.00
CA LYS A 176 14.85 7.29 7.56
C LYS A 176 14.59 7.30 9.06
N SER A 177 13.66 6.47 9.52
CA SER A 177 13.42 6.20 10.94
C SER A 177 13.35 4.71 11.21
N VAL A 178 13.78 4.32 12.41
CA VAL A 178 13.71 2.94 12.91
C VAL A 178 13.12 2.97 14.32
N ARG A 179 12.19 2.05 14.58
CA ARG A 179 11.60 1.79 15.90
C ARG A 179 11.51 0.28 16.11
N GLN A 180 11.44 -0.16 17.37
CA GLN A 180 11.30 -1.57 17.70
C GLN A 180 10.26 -1.73 18.80
N ILE A 181 9.32 -2.66 18.61
CA ILE A 181 8.38 -3.11 19.63
C ILE A 181 8.58 -4.62 19.79
N GLY A 182 8.89 -5.05 21.01
CA GLY A 182 9.20 -6.44 21.30
C GLY A 182 10.32 -6.97 20.38
N LYS A 183 10.00 -8.01 19.60
CA LYS A 183 10.92 -8.67 18.66
C LYS A 183 10.71 -8.24 17.20
N VAL A 184 10.04 -7.11 16.96
CA VAL A 184 9.80 -6.59 15.62
C VAL A 184 10.42 -5.22 15.48
N ARG A 185 11.29 -5.08 14.48
CA ARG A 185 11.88 -3.81 14.05
C ARG A 185 11.07 -3.26 12.89
N PHE A 186 10.63 -2.03 13.03
CA PHE A 186 9.88 -1.27 12.04
C PHE A 186 10.78 -0.16 11.49
N THR A 187 10.74 0.04 10.19
CA THR A 187 11.48 1.12 9.51
C THR A 187 10.52 1.91 8.65
N ALA A 188 10.74 3.22 8.56
CA ALA A 188 10.13 4.09 7.57
C ALA A 188 11.25 4.81 6.81
N THR A 189 11.24 4.76 5.49
CA THR A 189 12.19 5.47 4.63
C THR A 189 11.41 6.38 3.71
N THR A 190 11.65 7.69 3.81
CA THR A 190 10.94 8.72 3.04
C THR A 190 11.84 9.20 1.91
N ASN A 191 11.34 9.20 0.68
CA ASN A 191 12.07 9.73 -0.48
C ASN A 191 11.80 11.24 -0.68
N GLU A 192 12.42 11.82 -1.70
CA GLU A 192 12.25 13.24 -2.05
C GLU A 192 10.81 13.58 -2.47
N ASP A 193 10.10 12.62 -3.08
CA ASP A 193 8.70 12.74 -3.50
C ASP A 193 7.70 12.51 -2.36
N THR A 194 8.18 12.39 -1.12
CA THR A 194 7.40 12.12 0.11
C THR A 194 6.73 10.75 0.18
N ASP A 195 7.01 9.86 -0.78
CA ASP A 195 6.65 8.45 -0.68
C ASP A 195 7.39 7.82 0.49
N ILE A 196 6.74 6.88 1.15
CA ILE A 196 7.29 6.20 2.31
C ILE A 196 7.29 4.69 2.06
N ILE A 197 8.48 4.10 2.20
CA ILE A 197 8.65 2.65 2.28
C ILE A 197 8.70 2.27 3.75
N PHE A 198 7.69 1.54 4.18
CA PHE A 198 7.65 0.94 5.50
C PHE A 198 8.14 -0.50 5.43
N THR A 199 8.94 -0.92 6.39
CA THR A 199 9.32 -2.32 6.53
C THR A 199 9.11 -2.80 7.95
N ALA A 200 8.87 -4.10 8.08
CA ALA A 200 8.89 -4.78 9.37
C ALA A 200 9.67 -6.07 9.24
N GLU A 201 10.56 -6.33 10.19
CA GLU A 201 11.43 -7.50 10.22
C GLU A 201 11.60 -8.03 11.66
N PRO A 202 11.66 -9.36 11.85
CA PRO A 202 11.88 -9.95 13.16
C PRO A 202 13.35 -9.79 13.60
N VAL A 203 13.54 -9.39 14.85
CA VAL A 203 14.85 -9.26 15.51
C VAL A 203 15.15 -10.55 16.29
N LEU A 204 16.40 -11.02 16.19
CA LEU A 204 16.90 -12.25 16.84
C LEU A 204 16.85 -12.15 18.37
#